data_AF-X0TFW1-F1
#
_entry.id   AF-X0TFW1-F1
#
_cell.length_a   1.000
_cell.length_b   1.000
_cell.length_c   1.000
_cell.angle_alpha   90.00
_cell.angle_beta   90.00
_cell.angle_gamma   90.00
#
_symmetry.space_group_name_H-M   'P 1'
#
loop_
_entity.id
_entity.type
_entity.pdbx_description
1 polymer ?
#
loop_
_entity_poly.entity_id
_entity_poly.type
_entity_poly.pdbx_seq_one_letter_code
_entity_poly.pdbx_strand_id
1 'polypeptide(L)'
;MLPYLKDSYGNPQSLHGWGDEAREAIEDARSKVAALIGAQPEEISFTSSGTESNNFAVKGLAGAQQSKGRHIVVSAIEHFSVLHSARTLEKQGFELTLVPVDRYGLVNPEDVARCIRKDTVLVSIMHANSEVGTIQPIREIARLAKEVGAIFHTDAVATAGTIPVDVGELGVDALSLAGNQFYGPKGVGALWLKKGVRIIPYLEGGVQEGGRRAGTENVPAIVGLGKASELASKETGPRIERILALRDRLIEGLPSRIDRVILTGHPTQRLP
;
A
#
# COMPACT_ATOMS: atom_id res chain seq x y z
N MET A 1 8.70 -7.30 19.55
CA MET A 1 7.34 -7.25 20.12
C MET A 1 7.31 -7.53 21.61
N LEU A 2 7.80 -8.68 22.10
CA LEU A 2 7.64 -9.11 23.50
C LEU A 2 8.03 -8.08 24.59
N PRO A 3 9.13 -7.32 24.48
CA PRO A 3 9.46 -6.31 25.49
C PRO A 3 8.36 -5.25 25.65
N TYR A 4 7.80 -4.77 24.53
CA TYR A 4 6.73 -3.76 24.53
C TYR A 4 5.35 -4.29 24.94
N LEU A 5 5.19 -5.63 25.05
CA LEU A 5 3.99 -6.25 25.60
C LEU A 5 4.07 -6.45 27.12
N LYS A 6 5.25 -6.30 27.72
CA LYS A 6 5.50 -6.68 29.12
C LYS A 6 6.11 -5.56 29.93
N ASP A 7 7.29 -5.11 29.52
CA ASP A 7 8.18 -4.28 30.32
C ASP A 7 8.18 -2.82 29.83
N SER A 8 8.08 -2.60 28.53
CA SER A 8 8.15 -1.28 27.87
C SER A 8 6.79 -0.86 27.28
N TYR A 9 5.76 -0.73 28.13
CA TYR A 9 4.35 -0.51 27.74
C TYR A 9 3.91 0.97 27.73
N GLY A 10 4.86 1.91 27.76
CA GLY A 10 4.56 3.33 27.85
C GLY A 10 3.73 3.87 26.67
N ASN A 11 2.98 4.94 26.92
CA ASN A 11 2.31 5.70 25.87
C ASN A 11 3.34 6.67 25.23
N PRO A 12 3.57 6.64 23.91
CA PRO A 12 4.53 7.52 23.22
C PRO A 12 4.30 9.02 23.42
N GLN A 13 3.08 9.41 23.80
CA GLN A 13 2.70 10.81 24.07
C GLN A 13 3.01 11.27 25.51
N SER A 14 3.45 10.35 26.40
CA SER A 14 3.80 10.69 27.78
C SER A 14 5.21 11.24 27.90
N LEU A 15 5.37 12.37 28.60
CA LEU A 15 6.65 13.05 28.81
C LEU A 15 7.41 12.50 30.04
N HIS A 16 7.72 11.20 30.01
CA HIS A 16 8.51 10.51 31.03
C HIS A 16 9.24 9.32 30.39
N GLY A 17 10.21 8.72 31.10
CA GLY A 17 11.09 7.67 30.55
C GLY A 17 10.39 6.54 29.78
N TRP A 18 9.27 5.99 30.29
CA TRP A 18 8.53 4.95 29.56
C TRP A 18 7.89 5.42 28.25
N GLY A 19 7.47 6.68 28.18
CA GLY A 19 6.90 7.27 26.97
C GLY A 19 7.98 7.60 25.95
N ASP A 20 9.13 8.10 26.42
CA ASP A 20 10.31 8.33 25.57
C ASP A 20 10.81 7.02 24.93
N GLU A 21 10.93 5.94 25.70
CA GLU A 21 11.32 4.62 25.20
C GLU A 21 10.33 4.10 24.13
N ALA A 22 9.02 4.25 24.35
CA ALA A 22 8.00 3.86 23.39
C ALA A 22 8.06 4.71 22.10
N ARG A 23 8.32 6.01 22.23
CA ARG A 23 8.47 6.94 21.10
C ARG A 23 9.70 6.62 20.27
N GLU A 24 10.85 6.37 20.90
CA GLU A 24 12.07 5.95 20.20
C GLU A 24 11.87 4.64 19.42
N ALA A 25 11.15 3.68 20.02
CA ALA A 25 10.83 2.41 19.37
C ALA A 25 9.94 2.58 18.13
N ILE A 26 8.98 3.51 18.16
CA ILE A 26 8.15 3.85 17.00
C ILE A 26 9.00 4.48 15.90
N GLU A 27 9.90 5.41 16.23
CA GLU A 27 10.72 6.10 15.23
C GLU A 27 11.77 5.18 14.57
N ASP A 28 12.35 4.24 15.32
CA ASP A 28 13.18 3.16 14.76
C ASP A 28 12.35 2.27 13.82
N ALA A 29 11.14 1.87 14.22
CA ALA A 29 10.26 1.09 13.35
C ALA A 29 9.86 1.86 12.08
N ARG A 30 9.58 3.16 12.21
CA ARG A 30 9.24 4.06 11.09
C ARG A 30 10.37 4.11 10.07
N SER A 31 11.60 4.24 10.55
CA SER A 31 12.80 4.24 9.72
C SER A 31 12.98 2.93 8.96
N LYS A 32 12.72 1.78 9.60
CA LYS A 32 12.79 0.45 8.94
C LYS A 32 11.71 0.26 7.88
N VAL A 33 10.49 0.74 8.13
CA VAL A 33 9.39 0.71 7.14
C VAL A 33 9.70 1.63 5.97
N ALA A 34 10.21 2.83 6.22
CA ALA A 34 10.59 3.76 5.16
C ALA A 34 11.69 3.18 4.26
N ALA A 35 12.73 2.58 4.86
CA ALA A 35 13.81 1.94 4.13
C ALA A 35 13.35 0.75 3.25
N LEU A 36 12.30 0.02 3.65
CA LEU A 36 11.74 -1.08 2.86
C LEU A 36 11.26 -0.63 1.47
N ILE A 37 10.80 0.62 1.36
CA ILE A 37 10.17 1.16 0.15
C ILE A 37 10.94 2.36 -0.46
N GLY A 38 12.16 2.63 0.00
CA GLY A 38 12.97 3.76 -0.49
C GLY A 38 12.46 5.15 -0.06
N ALA A 39 11.68 5.24 1.01
CA ALA A 39 11.06 6.47 1.51
C ALA A 39 11.87 7.14 2.63
N GLN A 40 11.45 8.35 3.03
CA GLN A 40 11.92 9.00 4.27
C GLN A 40 10.98 8.68 5.46
N PRO A 41 11.49 8.59 6.70
CA PRO A 41 10.68 8.25 7.87
C PRO A 41 9.47 9.17 8.07
N GLU A 42 9.62 10.48 7.90
CA GLU A 42 8.55 11.48 8.09
C GLU A 42 7.37 11.36 7.09
N GLU A 43 7.55 10.57 6.03
CA GLU A 43 6.53 10.26 5.03
C GLU A 43 5.66 9.05 5.41
N ILE A 44 6.01 8.33 6.47
CA ILE A 44 5.29 7.15 6.94
C ILE A 44 4.28 7.54 8.02
N SER A 45 3.02 7.12 7.84
CA SER A 45 2.00 7.13 8.88
C SER A 45 1.54 5.70 9.18
N PHE A 46 1.59 5.29 10.44
CA PHE A 46 1.11 3.99 10.88
C PHE A 46 -0.42 3.92 10.91
N THR A 47 -0.94 2.77 10.51
CA THR A 47 -2.37 2.45 10.48
C THR A 47 -2.60 1.08 11.13
N SER A 48 -3.85 0.66 11.31
CA SER A 48 -4.16 -0.68 11.83
C SER A 48 -4.06 -1.80 10.79
N SER A 49 -4.05 -1.48 9.49
CA SER A 49 -4.07 -2.49 8.43
C SER A 49 -3.89 -1.89 7.02
N GLY A 50 -3.72 -2.76 6.03
CA GLY A 50 -3.82 -2.37 4.61
C GLY A 50 -5.20 -1.82 4.24
N THR A 51 -6.27 -2.32 4.86
CA THR A 51 -7.63 -1.78 4.66
C THR A 51 -7.76 -0.35 5.13
N GLU A 52 -7.22 -0.04 6.32
CA GLU A 52 -7.20 1.33 6.84
C GLU A 52 -6.36 2.25 5.95
N SER A 53 -5.15 1.81 5.57
CA SER A 53 -4.25 2.59 4.69
C SER A 53 -4.92 2.94 3.37
N ASN A 54 -5.56 1.97 2.72
CA ASN A 54 -6.30 2.17 1.49
C ASN A 54 -7.49 3.13 1.66
N ASN A 55 -8.28 2.98 2.73
CA ASN A 55 -9.41 3.88 2.99
C ASN A 55 -8.91 5.31 3.22
N PHE A 56 -7.84 5.45 3.99
CA PHE A 56 -7.25 6.73 4.29
C PHE A 56 -6.71 7.39 3.03
N ALA A 57 -5.95 6.66 2.21
CA ALA A 57 -5.43 7.14 0.95
C ALA A 57 -6.56 7.56 -0.01
N VAL A 58 -7.49 6.66 -0.33
CA VAL A 58 -8.52 6.92 -1.34
C VAL A 58 -9.42 8.09 -0.93
N LYS A 59 -9.97 8.05 0.29
CA LYS A 59 -10.92 9.09 0.75
C LYS A 59 -10.20 10.39 1.08
N GLY A 60 -9.08 10.31 1.80
CA GLY A 60 -8.33 11.46 2.26
C GLY A 60 -7.68 12.25 1.13
N LEU A 61 -7.11 11.56 0.12
CA LEU A 61 -6.46 12.22 -1.02
C LEU A 61 -7.49 12.85 -1.96
N ALA A 62 -8.54 12.11 -2.32
CA ALA A 62 -9.61 12.63 -3.17
C ALA A 62 -10.30 13.84 -2.50
N GLY A 63 -10.60 13.75 -1.21
CA GLY A 63 -11.17 14.86 -0.44
C GLY A 63 -10.24 16.08 -0.38
N ALA A 64 -8.94 15.88 -0.19
CA ALA A 64 -7.97 16.98 -0.17
C ALA A 64 -7.85 17.74 -1.50
N GLN A 65 -8.19 17.08 -2.61
CA GLN A 65 -8.12 17.64 -3.96
C GLN A 65 -9.48 18.06 -4.53
N GLN A 66 -10.58 17.93 -3.76
CA GLN A 66 -11.96 18.11 -4.26
C GLN A 66 -12.25 19.49 -4.88
N SER A 67 -11.46 20.51 -4.54
CA SER A 67 -11.59 21.85 -5.13
C SER A 67 -11.07 21.93 -6.57
N LYS A 68 -10.22 21.00 -7.01
CA LYS A 68 -9.71 20.91 -8.38
C LYS A 68 -10.64 20.14 -9.30
N GLY A 69 -11.38 19.19 -8.74
CA GLY A 69 -12.23 18.28 -9.49
C GLY A 69 -12.78 17.18 -8.59
N ARG A 70 -13.67 16.35 -9.15
CA ARG A 70 -14.33 15.29 -8.40
C ARG A 70 -14.32 13.97 -9.14
N HIS A 71 -13.41 13.81 -10.10
CA HIS A 71 -13.26 12.57 -10.85
C HIS A 71 -12.14 11.70 -10.28
N ILE A 72 -12.43 10.41 -10.07
CA ILE A 72 -11.47 9.41 -9.60
C ILE A 72 -11.42 8.23 -10.57
N VAL A 73 -10.22 7.73 -10.81
CA VAL A 73 -9.97 6.57 -11.69
C VAL A 73 -9.41 5.43 -10.85
N VAL A 74 -10.02 4.26 -10.91
CA VAL A 74 -9.67 3.09 -10.12
C VAL A 74 -9.65 1.85 -11.00
N SER A 75 -8.75 0.89 -10.80
CA SER A 75 -8.84 -0.37 -11.58
C SER A 75 -10.06 -1.21 -11.17
N ALA A 76 -10.58 -2.03 -12.08
CA ALA A 76 -11.72 -2.92 -11.79
C ALA A 76 -11.36 -4.10 -10.88
N ILE A 77 -10.07 -4.35 -10.64
CA ILE A 77 -9.55 -5.53 -9.92
C ILE A 77 -8.97 -5.20 -8.54
N GLU A 78 -9.18 -3.99 -8.06
CA GLU A 78 -8.68 -3.58 -6.75
C GLU A 78 -9.25 -4.42 -5.61
N HIS A 79 -8.53 -4.46 -4.49
CA HIS A 79 -9.07 -5.00 -3.25
C HIS A 79 -10.32 -4.21 -2.82
N PHE A 80 -11.26 -4.89 -2.14
CA PHE A 80 -12.52 -4.29 -1.68
C PHE A 80 -12.35 -3.03 -0.83
N SER A 81 -11.22 -2.87 -0.11
CA SER A 81 -10.90 -1.64 0.64
C SER A 81 -10.84 -0.40 -0.25
N VAL A 82 -10.31 -0.54 -1.47
CA VAL A 82 -10.20 0.54 -2.46
C VAL A 82 -11.54 0.69 -3.19
N LEU A 83 -12.11 -0.39 -3.74
CA LEU A 83 -13.37 -0.34 -4.49
C LEU A 83 -14.52 0.23 -3.65
N HIS A 84 -14.67 -0.22 -2.40
CA HIS A 84 -15.74 0.29 -1.53
C HIS A 84 -15.48 1.75 -1.12
N SER A 85 -14.22 2.15 -0.93
CA SER A 85 -13.88 3.55 -0.66
C SER A 85 -14.23 4.45 -1.84
N ALA A 86 -13.91 4.03 -3.06
CA ALA A 86 -14.25 4.73 -4.28
C ALA A 86 -15.77 4.84 -4.47
N ARG A 87 -16.52 3.76 -4.22
CA ARG A 87 -18.00 3.77 -4.23
C ARG A 87 -18.59 4.65 -3.13
N THR A 88 -17.94 4.77 -1.97
CA THR A 88 -18.36 5.74 -0.95
C THR A 88 -18.19 7.17 -1.46
N LEU A 89 -17.07 7.48 -2.11
CA LEU A 89 -16.85 8.80 -2.72
C LEU A 89 -17.86 9.09 -3.83
N GLU A 90 -18.22 8.10 -4.64
CA GLU A 90 -19.27 8.21 -5.66
C GLU A 90 -20.61 8.67 -5.05
N LYS A 91 -21.03 8.02 -3.96
CA LYS A 91 -22.22 8.44 -3.18
C LYS A 91 -22.10 9.84 -2.58
N GLN A 92 -20.88 10.32 -2.37
CA GLN A 92 -20.61 11.66 -1.87
C GLN A 92 -20.54 12.70 -3.01
N GLY A 93 -20.74 12.30 -4.27
CA GLY A 93 -20.79 13.18 -5.44
C GLY A 93 -19.48 13.25 -6.22
N PHE A 94 -18.55 12.32 -6.02
CA PHE A 94 -17.45 12.09 -6.96
C PHE A 94 -17.95 11.26 -8.16
N GLU A 95 -17.29 11.41 -9.30
CA GLU A 95 -17.48 10.55 -10.46
C GLU A 95 -16.39 9.47 -10.45
N LEU A 96 -16.79 8.20 -10.50
CA LEU A 96 -15.90 7.05 -10.47
C LEU A 96 -15.80 6.42 -11.86
N THR A 97 -14.59 6.36 -12.41
CA THR A 97 -14.27 5.57 -13.59
C THR A 97 -13.52 4.31 -13.19
N LEU A 98 -14.03 3.15 -13.59
CA LEU A 98 -13.35 1.86 -13.43
C LEU A 98 -12.58 1.48 -14.70
N VAL A 99 -11.28 1.27 -14.57
CA VAL A 99 -10.41 0.83 -15.69
C VAL A 99 -10.47 -0.68 -15.82
N PRO A 100 -10.80 -1.24 -17.00
CA PRO A 100 -10.81 -2.67 -17.22
C PRO A 100 -9.40 -3.27 -17.19
N VAL A 101 -9.34 -4.60 -17.23
CA VAL A 101 -8.11 -5.38 -17.35
C VAL A 101 -8.26 -6.40 -18.47
N ASP A 102 -7.14 -6.91 -18.95
CA ASP A 102 -7.12 -8.04 -19.87
C ASP A 102 -7.47 -9.38 -19.18
N ARG A 103 -7.42 -10.48 -19.95
CA ARG A 103 -7.68 -11.84 -19.46
C ARG A 103 -6.70 -12.32 -18.38
N TYR A 104 -5.56 -11.65 -18.23
CA TYR A 104 -4.52 -11.95 -17.24
C TYR A 104 -4.60 -11.03 -16.03
N GLY A 105 -5.59 -10.13 -15.98
CA GLY A 105 -5.71 -9.14 -14.92
C GLY A 105 -4.67 -8.03 -15.01
N LEU A 106 -4.12 -7.75 -16.20
CA LEU A 106 -3.19 -6.65 -16.43
C LEU A 106 -3.96 -5.41 -16.89
N VAL A 107 -3.71 -4.28 -16.26
CA VAL A 107 -4.22 -2.97 -16.69
C VAL A 107 -3.38 -2.48 -17.86
N ASN A 108 -4.04 -2.09 -18.95
CA ASN A 108 -3.39 -1.41 -20.07
C ASN A 108 -3.21 0.09 -19.74
N PRO A 109 -1.99 0.64 -19.72
CA PRO A 109 -1.75 2.07 -19.50
C PRO A 109 -2.54 2.98 -20.44
N GLU A 110 -2.78 2.56 -21.68
CA GLU A 110 -3.57 3.36 -22.63
C GLU A 110 -5.05 3.47 -22.25
N ASP A 111 -5.62 2.43 -21.61
CA ASP A 111 -6.99 2.51 -21.08
C ASP A 111 -7.06 3.54 -19.96
N VAL A 112 -6.03 3.59 -19.10
CA VAL A 112 -5.93 4.61 -18.06
C VAL A 112 -5.79 6.02 -18.67
N ALA A 113 -4.95 6.19 -19.69
CA ALA A 113 -4.79 7.47 -20.38
C ALA A 113 -6.12 7.98 -20.97
N ARG A 114 -6.95 7.08 -21.52
CA ARG A 114 -8.30 7.42 -22.04
C ARG A 114 -9.29 7.79 -20.93
N CYS A 115 -9.14 7.20 -19.74
CA CYS A 115 -9.98 7.49 -18.59
C CYS A 115 -9.59 8.78 -17.87
N ILE A 116 -8.31 9.16 -17.90
CA ILE A 116 -7.82 10.34 -17.21
C ILE A 116 -8.29 11.63 -17.92
N ARG A 117 -8.75 12.58 -17.12
CA ARG A 117 -9.27 13.91 -17.52
C ARG A 117 -8.61 15.03 -16.72
N LYS A 118 -8.77 16.28 -17.16
CA LYS A 118 -8.23 17.47 -16.47
C LYS A 118 -8.78 17.69 -15.05
N ASP A 119 -9.97 17.18 -14.75
CA ASP A 119 -10.63 17.24 -13.44
C ASP A 119 -10.39 15.97 -12.59
N THR A 120 -9.53 15.06 -13.05
CA THR A 120 -9.17 13.85 -12.31
C THR A 120 -8.28 14.21 -11.14
N VAL A 121 -8.70 13.83 -9.94
CA VAL A 121 -7.99 14.17 -8.71
C VAL A 121 -7.21 13.01 -8.11
N LEU A 122 -7.64 11.77 -8.39
CA LEU A 122 -7.01 10.56 -7.88
C LEU A 122 -7.03 9.46 -8.95
N VAL A 123 -5.88 8.82 -9.13
CA VAL A 123 -5.74 7.52 -9.81
C VAL A 123 -5.30 6.50 -8.76
N SER A 124 -6.01 5.38 -8.63
CA SER A 124 -5.67 4.31 -7.69
C SER A 124 -5.61 2.96 -8.39
N ILE A 125 -4.41 2.37 -8.46
CA ILE A 125 -4.19 1.06 -9.05
C ILE A 125 -3.26 0.26 -8.14
N MET A 126 -3.66 -0.95 -7.74
CA MET A 126 -2.86 -1.84 -6.93
C MET A 126 -1.57 -2.26 -7.65
N HIS A 127 -0.47 -2.41 -6.92
CA HIS A 127 0.82 -2.73 -7.52
C HIS A 127 0.85 -4.17 -8.05
N ALA A 128 0.22 -5.11 -7.34
CA ALA A 128 -0.07 -6.44 -7.84
C ALA A 128 -1.39 -6.95 -7.27
N ASN A 129 -2.08 -7.77 -8.05
CA ASN A 129 -3.31 -8.40 -7.58
C ASN A 129 -3.00 -9.57 -6.65
N SER A 130 -3.57 -9.57 -5.45
CA SER A 130 -3.33 -10.59 -4.43
C SER A 130 -3.97 -11.95 -4.73
N GLU A 131 -4.92 -12.02 -5.67
CA GLU A 131 -5.63 -13.26 -6.01
C GLU A 131 -4.93 -14.01 -7.15
N VAL A 132 -4.54 -13.31 -8.21
CA VAL A 132 -3.93 -13.92 -9.41
C VAL A 132 -2.43 -13.64 -9.56
N GLY A 133 -1.89 -12.73 -8.75
CA GLY A 133 -0.45 -12.41 -8.68
C GLY A 133 0.05 -11.44 -9.74
N THR A 134 -0.76 -11.04 -10.72
CA THR A 134 -0.34 -10.14 -11.82
C THR A 134 0.15 -8.79 -11.27
N ILE A 135 1.35 -8.39 -11.69
CA ILE A 135 1.98 -7.12 -11.32
C ILE A 135 1.59 -6.06 -12.36
N GLN A 136 1.15 -4.89 -11.89
CA GLN A 136 0.67 -3.80 -12.74
C GLN A 136 1.80 -2.86 -13.18
N PRO A 137 1.71 -2.23 -14.37
CA PRO A 137 2.73 -1.32 -14.89
C PRO A 137 2.67 0.08 -14.24
N ILE A 138 2.79 0.14 -12.91
CA ILE A 138 2.54 1.35 -12.10
C ILE A 138 3.38 2.55 -12.55
N ARG A 139 4.67 2.36 -12.86
CA ARG A 139 5.56 3.46 -13.30
C ARG A 139 5.03 4.20 -14.53
N GLU A 140 4.51 3.45 -15.50
CA GLU A 140 3.97 4.02 -16.73
C GLU A 140 2.65 4.76 -16.46
N ILE A 141 1.77 4.17 -15.66
CA ILE A 141 0.48 4.78 -15.33
C ILE A 141 0.66 6.02 -14.44
N ALA A 142 1.60 6.01 -13.50
CA ALA A 142 1.92 7.15 -12.66
C ALA A 142 2.42 8.35 -13.49
N ARG A 143 3.18 8.10 -14.56
CA ARG A 143 3.59 9.14 -15.50
C ARG A 143 2.37 9.80 -16.17
N LEU A 144 1.41 9.00 -16.65
CA LEU A 144 0.18 9.49 -17.28
C LEU A 144 -0.69 10.30 -16.30
N ALA A 145 -0.84 9.83 -15.06
CA ALA A 145 -1.58 10.56 -14.03
C ALA A 145 -0.95 11.94 -13.72
N LYS A 146 0.39 11.99 -13.69
CA LYS A 146 1.15 13.23 -13.46
C LYS A 146 0.94 14.27 -14.55
N GLU A 147 0.71 13.86 -15.81
CA GLU A 147 0.49 14.78 -16.94
C GLU A 147 -0.75 15.67 -16.75
N VAL A 148 -1.77 15.20 -16.02
CA VAL A 148 -2.94 16.02 -15.65
C VAL A 148 -2.90 16.54 -14.22
N GLY A 149 -1.84 16.25 -13.47
CA GLY A 149 -1.69 16.64 -12.07
C GLY A 149 -2.59 15.86 -11.10
N ALA A 150 -3.05 14.67 -11.47
CA ALA A 150 -3.79 13.77 -10.58
C ALA A 150 -2.83 13.11 -9.59
N ILE A 151 -3.27 12.94 -8.33
CA ILE A 151 -2.51 12.19 -7.32
C ILE A 151 -2.56 10.70 -7.65
N PHE A 152 -1.43 10.00 -7.57
CA PHE A 152 -1.39 8.55 -7.76
C PHE A 152 -1.23 7.80 -6.44
N HIS A 153 -2.19 6.92 -6.13
CA HIS A 153 -2.12 5.95 -5.05
C HIS A 153 -1.90 4.52 -5.59
N THR A 154 -1.01 3.77 -4.94
CA THR A 154 -0.87 2.33 -5.20
C THR A 154 -1.10 1.50 -3.94
N ASP A 155 -1.95 0.48 -4.03
CA ASP A 155 -2.03 -0.57 -3.01
C ASP A 155 -0.87 -1.55 -3.21
N ALA A 156 0.13 -1.48 -2.34
CA ALA A 156 1.31 -2.33 -2.37
C ALA A 156 1.26 -3.43 -1.29
N VAL A 157 0.10 -3.72 -0.70
CA VAL A 157 -0.04 -4.74 0.35
C VAL A 157 0.50 -6.09 -0.13
N ALA A 158 0.21 -6.51 -1.37
CA ALA A 158 0.70 -7.78 -1.92
C ALA A 158 2.18 -7.77 -2.34
N THR A 159 2.79 -6.59 -2.50
CA THR A 159 4.14 -6.44 -3.08
C THR A 159 5.20 -6.01 -2.08
N ALA A 160 4.87 -5.08 -1.17
CA ALA A 160 5.80 -4.52 -0.21
C ALA A 160 6.30 -5.62 0.72
N GLY A 161 7.62 -5.79 0.78
CA GLY A 161 8.23 -6.87 1.54
C GLY A 161 8.05 -8.26 0.94
N THR A 162 7.55 -8.39 -0.29
CA THR A 162 7.51 -9.63 -1.10
C THR A 162 8.46 -9.54 -2.29
N ILE A 163 8.36 -8.46 -3.06
CA ILE A 163 9.27 -8.06 -4.14
C ILE A 163 9.93 -6.71 -3.80
N PRO A 164 11.03 -6.31 -4.48
CA PRO A 164 11.55 -4.96 -4.36
C PRO A 164 10.48 -3.93 -4.75
N VAL A 165 10.34 -2.90 -3.92
CA VAL A 165 9.41 -1.79 -4.12
C VAL A 165 10.18 -0.52 -3.77
N ASP A 166 10.20 0.45 -4.68
CA ASP A 166 10.79 1.76 -4.43
C ASP A 166 9.81 2.84 -4.89
N VAL A 167 9.41 3.72 -3.97
CA VAL A 167 8.40 4.76 -4.26
C VAL A 167 8.88 5.79 -5.29
N GLY A 168 10.20 6.02 -5.36
CA GLY A 168 10.82 6.90 -6.35
C GLY A 168 10.80 6.29 -7.75
N GLU A 169 11.13 5.01 -7.87
CA GLU A 169 11.07 4.27 -9.14
C GLU A 169 9.63 4.09 -9.66
N LEU A 170 8.68 3.83 -8.74
CA LEU A 170 7.26 3.73 -9.08
C LEU A 170 6.65 5.08 -9.48
N GLY A 171 7.20 6.19 -9.00
CA GLY A 171 6.73 7.53 -9.35
C GLY A 171 5.36 7.91 -8.78
N VAL A 172 4.91 7.20 -7.74
CA VAL A 172 3.61 7.39 -7.08
C VAL A 172 3.64 8.53 -6.05
N ASP A 173 2.48 8.91 -5.52
CA ASP A 173 2.34 9.97 -4.51
C ASP A 173 1.84 9.44 -3.15
N ALA A 174 1.23 8.25 -3.15
CA ALA A 174 0.88 7.51 -1.93
C ALA A 174 0.98 5.99 -2.15
N LEU A 175 1.30 5.26 -1.09
CA LEU A 175 1.46 3.80 -1.11
C LEU A 175 0.94 3.18 0.17
N SER A 176 0.05 2.21 0.05
CA SER A 176 -0.49 1.42 1.18
C SER A 176 0.29 0.12 1.37
N LEU A 177 0.64 -0.24 2.61
CA LEU A 177 1.28 -1.52 2.94
C LEU A 177 0.76 -2.12 4.25
N ALA A 178 0.95 -3.43 4.44
CA ALA A 178 0.55 -4.14 5.66
C ALA A 178 1.54 -5.25 6.02
N GLY A 179 1.93 -5.31 7.29
CA GLY A 179 2.99 -6.22 7.76
C GLY A 179 2.66 -7.70 7.61
N ASN A 180 1.38 -8.06 7.71
CA ASN A 180 0.94 -9.46 7.70
C ASN A 180 1.20 -10.19 6.38
N GLN A 181 1.54 -9.47 5.30
CA GLN A 181 1.90 -10.06 4.01
C GLN A 181 3.38 -10.49 3.94
N PHE A 182 4.22 -9.98 4.84
CA PHE A 182 5.64 -10.30 4.93
C PHE A 182 6.06 -10.66 6.36
N TYR A 183 5.23 -11.48 7.02
CA TYR A 183 5.46 -12.06 8.35
C TYR A 183 5.48 -11.09 9.54
N GLY A 184 5.04 -9.84 9.33
CA GLY A 184 4.72 -8.92 10.41
C GLY A 184 3.44 -9.28 11.16
N PRO A 185 3.19 -8.67 12.32
CA PRO A 185 1.96 -8.90 13.08
C PRO A 185 0.73 -8.38 12.32
N LYS A 186 -0.42 -9.00 12.57
CA LYS A 186 -1.73 -8.44 12.18
C LYS A 186 -2.03 -7.20 13.04
N GLY A 187 -2.95 -6.36 12.56
CA GLY A 187 -3.37 -5.17 13.30
C GLY A 187 -2.40 -4.00 13.21
N VAL A 188 -1.52 -4.00 12.20
CA VAL A 188 -0.68 -2.87 11.83
C VAL A 188 -0.45 -2.81 10.32
N GLY A 189 -0.44 -1.60 9.79
CA GLY A 189 -0.04 -1.28 8.43
C GLY A 189 0.62 0.10 8.38
N ALA A 190 0.90 0.57 7.19
CA ALA A 190 1.39 1.92 6.99
C ALA A 190 0.87 2.51 5.67
N LEU A 191 0.67 3.81 5.69
CA LEU A 191 0.49 4.64 4.51
C LEU A 191 1.76 5.48 4.36
N TRP A 192 2.45 5.31 3.23
CA TRP A 192 3.44 6.28 2.78
C TRP A 192 2.73 7.39 2.00
N LEU A 193 3.09 8.63 2.31
CA LEU A 193 2.60 9.82 1.64
C LEU A 193 3.77 10.72 1.27
N LYS A 194 3.96 10.94 -0.02
CA LYS A 194 5.01 11.79 -0.54
C LYS A 194 4.96 13.18 0.08
N LYS A 195 6.13 13.71 0.46
CA LYS A 195 6.27 15.03 1.05
C LYS A 195 5.58 16.11 0.20
N GLY A 196 4.73 16.91 0.85
CA GLY A 196 3.98 18.00 0.22
C GLY A 196 2.61 17.61 -0.33
N VAL A 197 2.28 16.31 -0.42
CA VAL A 197 0.94 15.87 -0.77
C VAL A 197 0.01 16.09 0.43
N ARG A 198 -1.13 16.75 0.19
CA ARG A 198 -2.14 16.99 1.23
C ARG A 198 -3.11 15.82 1.29
N ILE A 199 -3.46 15.43 2.51
CA ILE A 199 -4.46 14.39 2.80
C ILE A 199 -5.40 14.90 3.89
N ILE A 200 -6.69 14.63 3.78
CA ILE A 200 -7.66 14.90 4.85
C ILE A 200 -7.70 13.68 5.79
N PRO A 201 -7.45 13.85 7.10
CA PRO A 201 -7.63 12.78 8.08
C PRO A 201 -9.03 12.17 8.01
N TYR A 202 -9.13 10.84 8.01
CA TYR A 202 -10.43 10.15 8.04
C TYR A 202 -10.92 9.85 9.46
N LEU A 203 -10.00 9.85 10.44
CA LEU A 203 -10.26 9.63 11.85
C LEU A 203 -9.87 10.89 12.64
N GLU A 204 -10.86 11.54 13.25
CA GLU A 204 -10.68 12.74 14.08
C GLU A 204 -10.20 12.36 15.49
N GLY A 205 -9.30 13.18 16.06
CA GLY A 205 -8.81 12.97 17.43
C GLY A 205 -7.56 13.79 17.73
N GLY A 206 -6.59 13.17 18.41
CA GLY A 206 -5.36 13.82 18.86
C GLY A 206 -4.31 14.04 17.77
N VAL A 207 -3.10 14.43 18.20
CA VAL A 207 -1.97 14.82 17.34
C VAL A 207 -1.13 13.64 16.83
N GLN A 208 -1.55 12.40 17.08
CA GLN A 208 -0.81 11.20 16.68
C GLN A 208 -0.53 11.17 15.18
N GLU A 209 0.59 10.55 14.79
CA GLU A 209 1.03 10.44 13.39
C GLU A 209 1.05 11.80 12.66
N GLY A 210 1.46 12.86 13.36
CA GLY A 210 1.53 14.23 12.83
C GLY A 210 0.15 14.86 12.58
N GLY A 211 -0.87 14.43 13.33
CA GLY A 211 -2.26 14.84 13.16
C GLY A 211 -2.96 14.20 11.95
N ARG A 212 -2.32 13.23 11.29
CA ARG A 212 -2.87 12.54 10.10
C ARG A 212 -3.76 11.37 10.47
N ARG A 213 -3.42 10.63 11.52
CA ARG A 213 -4.11 9.41 11.96
C ARG A 213 -4.17 9.40 13.48
N ALA A 214 -5.34 9.76 14.02
CA ALA A 214 -5.55 9.85 15.46
C ALA A 214 -5.58 8.48 16.16
N GLY A 215 -5.42 8.52 17.48
CA GLY A 215 -5.54 7.34 18.36
C GLY A 215 -4.18 6.78 18.76
N THR A 216 -4.10 6.29 20.00
CA THR A 216 -2.86 5.79 20.61
C THR A 216 -2.21 4.72 19.75
N GLU A 217 -0.92 4.88 19.55
CA GLU A 217 -0.11 4.04 18.70
C GLU A 217 0.02 2.62 19.29
N ASN A 218 -0.16 1.60 18.45
CA ASN A 218 0.03 0.20 18.84
C ASN A 218 1.53 -0.13 18.83
N VAL A 219 2.26 0.33 19.85
CA VAL A 219 3.73 0.23 19.94
C VAL A 219 4.24 -1.19 19.65
N PRO A 220 3.70 -2.27 20.27
CA PRO A 220 4.21 -3.62 19.99
C PRO A 220 4.04 -4.04 18.53
N ALA A 221 2.90 -3.71 17.90
CA ALA A 221 2.65 -4.08 16.52
C ALA A 221 3.49 -3.24 15.55
N ILE A 222 3.64 -1.94 15.81
CA ILE A 222 4.52 -1.03 15.04
C ILE A 222 5.96 -1.52 15.07
N VAL A 223 6.50 -1.86 16.24
CA VAL A 223 7.83 -2.46 16.36
C VAL A 223 7.94 -3.78 15.60
N GLY A 224 6.89 -4.62 15.66
CA GLY A 224 6.82 -5.86 14.89
C GLY A 224 6.85 -5.63 13.37
N LEU A 225 6.11 -4.63 12.88
CA LEU A 225 6.12 -4.21 11.48
C LEU A 225 7.50 -3.71 11.06
N GLY A 226 8.14 -2.86 11.87
CA GLY A 226 9.50 -2.38 11.63
C GLY A 226 10.50 -3.53 11.53
N LYS A 227 10.43 -4.50 12.44
CA LYS A 227 11.32 -5.68 12.39
C LYS A 227 11.06 -6.57 11.17
N ALA A 228 9.78 -6.80 10.83
CA ALA A 228 9.43 -7.55 9.63
C ALA A 228 9.92 -6.85 8.36
N SER A 229 9.86 -5.51 8.32
CA SER A 229 10.35 -4.70 7.19
C SER A 229 11.86 -4.82 7.02
N GLU A 230 12.61 -4.76 8.12
CA GLU A 230 14.06 -4.97 8.13
C GLU A 230 14.45 -6.36 7.59
N LEU A 231 13.78 -7.41 8.08
CA LEU A 231 14.04 -8.79 7.64
C LEU A 231 13.65 -9.00 6.17
N ALA A 232 12.48 -8.50 5.77
CA ALA A 232 12.03 -8.57 4.39
C ALA A 232 13.04 -7.91 3.45
N SER A 233 13.52 -6.70 3.77
CA SER A 233 14.54 -6.01 2.97
C SER A 233 15.82 -6.84 2.81
N LYS A 234 16.32 -7.46 3.89
CA LYS A 234 17.54 -8.29 3.86
C LYS A 234 17.37 -9.62 3.12
N GLU A 235 16.20 -10.24 3.21
CA GLU A 235 15.96 -11.60 2.71
C GLU A 235 15.27 -11.65 1.35
N THR A 236 14.86 -10.50 0.79
CA THR A 236 14.01 -10.43 -0.42
C THR A 236 14.63 -11.21 -1.59
N GLY A 237 15.91 -10.99 -1.92
CA GLY A 237 16.57 -11.67 -3.04
C GLY A 237 16.57 -13.20 -2.91
N PRO A 238 17.23 -13.78 -1.88
CA PRO A 238 17.25 -15.23 -1.68
C PRO A 238 15.85 -15.86 -1.55
N ARG A 239 14.90 -15.14 -0.95
CA ARG A 239 13.53 -15.63 -0.81
C ARG A 239 12.82 -15.68 -2.15
N ILE A 240 12.97 -14.67 -3.01
CA ILE A 240 12.39 -14.66 -4.37
C ILE A 240 12.91 -15.84 -5.16
N GLU A 241 14.22 -16.06 -5.21
CA GLU A 241 14.83 -17.19 -5.94
C GLU A 241 14.24 -18.53 -5.51
N ARG A 242 14.12 -18.75 -4.19
CA ARG A 242 13.54 -19.98 -3.64
C ARG A 242 12.06 -20.12 -3.99
N ILE A 243 11.26 -19.06 -3.83
CA ILE A 243 9.82 -19.12 -4.06
C ILE A 243 9.51 -19.30 -5.55
N LEU A 244 10.22 -18.59 -6.44
CA LEU A 244 10.08 -18.74 -7.89
C LEU A 244 10.26 -20.18 -8.35
N ALA A 245 11.33 -20.85 -7.88
CA ALA A 245 11.59 -22.25 -8.24
C ALA A 245 10.45 -23.20 -7.79
N LEU A 246 9.85 -22.93 -6.62
CA LEU A 246 8.72 -23.71 -6.11
C LEU A 246 7.43 -23.41 -6.88
N ARG A 247 7.18 -22.14 -7.20
CA ARG A 247 6.03 -21.70 -7.99
C ARG A 247 6.08 -22.31 -9.38
N ASP A 248 7.20 -22.20 -10.07
CA ASP A 248 7.35 -22.69 -11.45
C ASP A 248 7.16 -24.20 -11.51
N ARG A 249 7.71 -24.93 -10.52
CA ARG A 249 7.47 -26.36 -10.37
C ARG A 249 5.98 -26.71 -10.20
N LEU A 250 5.20 -25.89 -9.51
CA LEU A 250 3.75 -26.09 -9.39
C LEU A 250 3.01 -25.72 -10.67
N ILE A 251 3.33 -24.57 -11.26
CA ILE A 251 2.70 -24.06 -12.49
C ILE A 251 2.91 -25.02 -13.66
N GLU A 252 4.10 -25.60 -13.79
CA GLU A 252 4.42 -26.58 -14.84
C GLU A 252 3.93 -27.99 -14.46
N GLY A 253 4.09 -28.36 -13.19
CA GLY A 253 3.81 -29.71 -12.72
C GLY A 253 2.31 -30.06 -12.69
N LEU A 254 1.45 -29.13 -12.28
CA LEU A 254 0.02 -29.40 -12.13
C LEU A 254 -0.68 -29.69 -13.47
N PRO A 255 -0.54 -28.87 -14.52
CA PRO A 255 -1.16 -29.15 -15.82
C PRO A 255 -0.66 -30.44 -16.48
N SER A 256 0.56 -30.89 -16.15
CA SER A 256 1.11 -32.15 -16.67
C SER A 256 0.48 -33.41 -16.06
N ARG A 257 -0.24 -33.28 -14.94
CA ARG A 257 -0.78 -34.41 -14.15
C ARG A 257 -2.29 -34.36 -13.95
N ILE A 258 -2.89 -33.20 -14.13
CA ILE A 258 -4.31 -32.96 -13.86
C ILE A 258 -4.91 -32.27 -15.09
N ASP A 259 -5.89 -32.93 -15.71
CA ASP A 259 -6.61 -32.37 -16.84
C ASP A 259 -7.40 -31.13 -16.43
N ARG A 260 -7.54 -30.19 -17.37
CA ARG A 260 -8.36 -28.97 -17.25
C ARG A 260 -7.90 -28.01 -16.13
N VAL A 261 -6.61 -28.01 -15.80
CA VAL A 261 -5.99 -26.97 -14.97
C VAL A 261 -5.61 -25.77 -15.84
N ILE A 262 -6.03 -24.58 -15.43
CA ILE A 262 -5.73 -23.32 -16.12
C ILE A 262 -5.04 -22.38 -15.13
N LEU A 263 -3.92 -21.81 -15.55
CA LEU A 263 -3.24 -20.76 -14.79
C LEU A 263 -4.03 -19.45 -14.91
N THR A 264 -4.35 -18.85 -13.77
CA THR A 264 -4.88 -17.48 -13.70
C THR A 264 -3.74 -16.48 -13.47
N GLY A 265 -3.96 -15.24 -13.94
CA GLY A 265 -2.95 -14.19 -13.90
C GLY A 265 -1.95 -14.28 -15.03
N HIS A 266 -1.11 -13.25 -15.15
CA HIS A 266 -0.10 -13.17 -16.20
C HIS A 266 0.97 -14.27 -16.02
N PRO A 267 1.46 -14.93 -17.09
CA PRO A 267 2.44 -16.01 -16.96
C PRO A 267 3.79 -15.53 -16.42
N THR A 268 4.26 -14.34 -16.84
CA THR A 268 5.60 -13.82 -16.47
C THR A 268 5.58 -12.60 -15.55
N GLN A 269 4.73 -11.59 -15.81
CA GLN A 269 4.53 -10.41 -14.98
C GLN A 269 3.69 -10.71 -13.72
N ARG A 270 4.21 -11.56 -12.84
CA ARG A 270 3.50 -12.02 -11.64
C ARG A 270 4.41 -12.10 -10.42
N LEU A 271 3.77 -12.08 -9.25
CA LEU A 271 4.44 -12.33 -7.98
C LEU A 271 5.13 -13.72 -7.97
N PRO A 272 6.25 -13.83 -7.22
CA PRO A 272 6.97 -15.08 -7.02
C PRO A 272 6.13 -16.24 -6.54
#